data_AF-A0AAC9TXQ7-F1
#
_entry.id   AF-A0AAC9TXQ7-F1
#
_cell.length_a   1.000
_cell.length_b   1.000
_cell.length_c   1.000
_cell.angle_alpha   90.00
_cell.angle_beta   90.00
_cell.angle_gamma   90.00
#
_symmetry.space_group_name_H-M   'P 1'
#
loop_
_entity.id
_entity.type
_entity.pdbx_description
1 polymer ?
#
loop_
_entity_poly.entity_id
_entity_poly.type
_entity_poly.pdbx_seq_one_letter_code
_entity_poly.pdbx_strand_id
1 'polypeptide(L)'
;MQKQIKILLTLLIALFLSVSCSKDNVTNPIKTKEQMLQQKWQDNDTTYGTSQYVITTSKFDSLYNNSTSYSFDIKHIKWTSDTAGIIYGQYTANTYSPEVVGKWYAVSFKDLTETTIKICGASKGSDFSAENFIEAISKFTEANGYFGTFSDCTAVR
;
A
#
# COMPACT_ATOMS: atom_id res chain seq x y z
N MET A 1 -22.25 0.41 77.48
CA MET A 1 -22.43 -0.31 76.21
C MET A 1 -23.42 0.48 75.36
N GLN A 2 -22.93 1.19 74.34
CA GLN A 2 -23.71 2.10 73.51
C GLN A 2 -23.72 1.53 72.08
N LYS A 3 -24.90 1.07 71.65
CA LYS A 3 -25.18 0.60 70.29
C LYS A 3 -25.91 1.71 69.53
N GLN A 4 -25.71 1.71 68.20
CA GLN A 4 -26.42 2.46 67.15
C GLN A 4 -25.81 3.82 66.77
N ILE A 5 -25.28 3.88 65.54
CA ILE A 5 -25.48 4.88 64.44
C ILE A 5 -24.64 4.32 63.27
N LYS A 6 -25.20 3.41 62.46
CA LYS A 6 -25.82 3.68 61.15
C LYS A 6 -24.91 4.42 60.17
N ILE A 7 -24.25 3.64 59.31
CA ILE A 7 -24.24 3.79 57.84
C ILE A 7 -24.37 5.24 57.36
N LEU A 8 -23.26 5.97 57.29
CA LEU A 8 -23.16 7.21 56.52
C LEU A 8 -21.70 7.59 56.21
N LEU A 9 -20.98 6.71 55.52
CA LEU A 9 -19.71 7.04 54.86
C LEU A 9 -19.75 6.80 53.35
N THR A 10 -20.97 6.78 52.80
CA THR A 10 -21.26 6.68 51.38
C THR A 10 -21.88 8.00 50.90
N LEU A 11 -21.17 9.12 50.97
CA LEU A 11 -21.40 10.33 50.15
C LEU A 11 -20.44 11.46 50.60
N LEU A 12 -19.24 11.54 50.03
CA LEU A 12 -18.54 12.81 49.77
C LEU A 12 -17.27 12.50 48.99
N ILE A 13 -17.31 12.69 47.68
CA ILE A 13 -16.28 13.24 46.77
C ILE A 13 -16.87 13.07 45.37
N ALA A 14 -17.91 13.85 45.11
CA ALA A 14 -18.24 14.29 43.77
C ALA A 14 -18.29 15.81 43.88
N LEU A 15 -17.23 16.49 43.47
CA LEU A 15 -17.32 17.84 42.92
C LEU A 15 -16.10 18.12 42.05
N PHE A 16 -16.35 17.99 40.76
CA PHE A 16 -15.72 18.57 39.57
C PHE A 16 -14.55 19.54 39.76
N LEU A 17 -13.45 19.21 39.08
CA LEU A 17 -12.67 20.20 38.33
C LEU A 17 -12.57 19.71 36.89
N SER A 18 -13.59 20.06 36.10
CA SER A 18 -13.45 20.20 34.66
C SER A 18 -12.45 21.32 34.39
N VAL A 19 -11.21 20.98 34.06
CA VAL A 19 -10.31 21.89 33.36
C VAL A 19 -10.12 21.32 31.96
N SER A 20 -10.74 22.03 31.03
CA SER A 20 -10.55 21.91 29.60
C SER A 20 -9.06 21.85 29.24
N CYS A 21 -8.65 20.79 28.56
CA CYS A 21 -7.72 20.92 27.46
C CYS A 21 -8.49 20.56 26.20
N SER A 22 -9.18 21.54 25.63
CA SER A 22 -9.31 21.64 24.18
C SER A 22 -7.90 21.71 23.60
N LYS A 23 -7.37 20.57 23.22
CA LYS A 23 -6.56 20.45 22.01
C LYS A 23 -7.31 19.47 21.16
N ASP A 24 -7.64 19.90 19.96
CA ASP A 24 -8.19 19.02 18.94
C ASP A 24 -7.34 17.76 18.91
N ASN A 25 -7.83 16.67 19.49
CA ASN A 25 -7.39 15.35 19.08
C ASN A 25 -8.02 15.16 17.71
N VAL A 26 -7.47 15.87 16.72
CA VAL A 26 -7.39 15.34 15.37
C VAL A 26 -6.47 14.13 15.49
N THR A 27 -6.97 13.05 16.09
CA THR A 27 -6.53 11.71 15.72
C THR A 27 -6.98 11.58 14.27
N ASN A 28 -6.19 12.13 13.35
CA ASN A 28 -6.18 11.62 12.00
C ASN A 28 -6.01 10.12 12.18
N PRO A 29 -6.96 9.29 11.72
CA PRO A 29 -6.81 7.85 11.86
C PRO A 29 -5.48 7.47 11.23
N ILE A 30 -4.59 6.89 12.03
CA ILE A 30 -3.29 6.42 11.55
C ILE A 30 -3.60 5.36 10.50
N LYS A 31 -3.33 5.67 9.23
CA LYS A 31 -3.52 4.72 8.14
C LYS A 31 -2.63 3.50 8.37
N THR A 32 -3.17 2.29 8.17
CA THR A 32 -2.33 1.09 8.11
C THR A 32 -1.44 1.16 6.87
N LYS A 33 -0.34 0.40 6.83
CA LYS A 33 0.54 0.33 5.65
C LYS A 33 -0.20 -0.12 4.39
N GLU A 34 -1.19 -1.00 4.53
CA GLU A 34 -2.07 -1.41 3.44
C GLU A 34 -2.90 -0.24 2.94
N GLN A 35 -3.50 0.54 3.84
CA GLN A 35 -4.26 1.75 3.49
C GLN A 35 -3.39 2.82 2.85
N MET A 36 -2.11 2.93 3.25
CA MET A 36 -1.15 3.83 2.61
C MET A 36 -0.80 3.36 1.19
N LEU A 37 -0.59 2.05 0.99
CA LEU A 37 -0.26 1.49 -0.33
C LEU A 37 -1.45 1.58 -1.31
N GLN A 38 -2.66 1.33 -0.82
CA GLN A 38 -3.89 1.21 -1.60
C GLN A 38 -4.48 2.57 -1.98
N GLN A 39 -3.83 3.23 -2.93
CA GLN A 39 -4.29 4.49 -3.50
C GLN A 39 -3.76 4.66 -4.94
N LYS A 40 -4.00 5.84 -5.51
CA LYS A 40 -3.48 6.22 -6.83
C LYS A 40 -2.16 6.96 -6.68
N TRP A 41 -1.13 6.45 -7.36
CA TRP A 41 0.21 7.00 -7.41
C TRP A 41 0.49 7.55 -8.79
N GLN A 42 1.18 8.68 -8.88
CA GLN A 42 1.61 9.28 -10.14
C GLN A 42 3.13 9.40 -10.15
N ASP A 43 3.75 8.94 -11.23
CA ASP A 43 5.17 9.15 -11.48
C ASP A 43 5.49 10.64 -11.53
N ASN A 44 6.55 11.05 -10.84
CA ASN A 44 7.00 12.43 -10.81
C ASN A 44 7.68 12.84 -12.11
N ASP A 45 8.22 11.89 -12.90
CA ASP A 45 8.73 12.18 -14.23
C ASP A 45 7.59 12.17 -15.25
N THR A 46 7.25 13.37 -15.73
CA THR A 46 6.21 13.58 -16.75
C THR A 46 6.77 13.99 -18.10
N THR A 47 8.09 13.89 -18.30
CA THR A 47 8.79 14.39 -19.50
C THR A 47 8.19 13.85 -20.80
N TYR A 48 7.76 12.58 -20.80
CA TYR A 48 7.22 11.90 -21.98
C TYR A 48 5.73 11.57 -21.89
N GLY A 49 5.09 11.87 -20.76
CA GLY A 49 3.71 11.52 -20.48
C GLY A 49 3.51 11.21 -19.01
N THR A 50 2.27 11.00 -18.61
CA THR A 50 1.93 10.74 -17.21
C THR A 50 1.72 9.25 -16.97
N SER A 51 2.63 8.64 -16.23
CA SER A 51 2.48 7.28 -15.70
C SER A 51 1.78 7.32 -14.34
N GLN A 52 0.79 6.45 -14.15
CA GLN A 52 0.05 6.33 -12.88
C GLN A 52 -0.12 4.85 -12.50
N TYR A 53 -0.12 4.58 -11.20
CA TYR A 53 -0.32 3.25 -10.64
C TYR A 53 -1.50 3.29 -9.67
N VAL A 54 -2.60 2.63 -9.99
CA VAL A 54 -3.78 2.53 -9.13
C VAL A 54 -3.73 1.19 -8.42
N ILE A 55 -3.59 1.22 -7.10
CA ILE A 55 -3.48 0.02 -6.27
C ILE A 55 -4.71 -0.05 -5.38
N THR A 56 -5.45 -1.15 -5.46
CA THR A 56 -6.57 -1.46 -4.56
C THR A 56 -6.24 -2.71 -3.74
N THR A 57 -7.21 -3.20 -2.97
CA THR A 57 -7.07 -4.45 -2.22
C THR A 57 -6.85 -5.67 -3.13
N SER A 58 -7.33 -5.64 -4.38
CA SER A 58 -7.35 -6.80 -5.27
C SER A 58 -6.80 -6.52 -6.67
N LYS A 59 -6.45 -5.28 -7.00
CA LYS A 59 -6.07 -4.89 -8.36
C LYS A 59 -4.89 -3.93 -8.38
N PHE A 60 -4.04 -4.08 -9.39
CA PHE A 60 -3.02 -3.12 -9.77
C PHE A 60 -3.25 -2.72 -11.23
N ASP A 61 -3.41 -1.42 -11.48
CA ASP A 61 -3.48 -0.86 -12.84
C ASP A 61 -2.30 0.09 -13.06
N SER A 62 -1.53 -0.14 -14.11
CA SER A 62 -0.60 0.85 -14.67
C SER A 62 -1.29 1.59 -15.80
N LEU A 63 -1.31 2.91 -15.72
CA LEU A 63 -1.90 3.80 -16.71
C LEU A 63 -0.80 4.67 -17.32
N TYR A 64 -0.87 4.88 -18.63
CA TYR A 64 -0.08 5.86 -19.35
C TYR A 64 -1.02 6.84 -20.04
N ASN A 65 -0.92 8.13 -19.74
CA ASN A 65 -1.84 9.17 -20.22
C ASN A 65 -3.33 8.78 -20.03
N ASN A 66 -3.67 8.27 -18.85
CA ASN A 66 -5.01 7.78 -18.46
C ASN A 66 -5.51 6.53 -19.22
N SER A 67 -4.69 5.93 -20.08
CA SER A 67 -5.01 4.67 -20.76
C SER A 67 -4.30 3.51 -20.07
N THR A 68 -4.97 2.37 -19.90
CA THR A 68 -4.35 1.20 -19.29
C THR A 68 -3.16 0.69 -20.13
N SER A 69 -1.97 0.70 -19.54
CA SER A 69 -0.78 0.04 -20.10
C SER A 69 -0.82 -1.45 -19.79
N TYR A 70 -0.97 -1.80 -18.51
CA TYR A 70 -1.18 -3.17 -18.06
C TYR A 70 -1.94 -3.20 -16.73
N SER A 71 -2.57 -4.34 -16.45
CA SER A 71 -3.35 -4.59 -15.25
C SER A 71 -3.12 -6.01 -14.75
N PHE A 72 -3.18 -6.21 -13.44
CA PHE A 72 -3.21 -7.55 -12.85
C PHE A 72 -4.07 -7.63 -11.59
N ASP A 73 -4.63 -8.81 -11.35
CA ASP A 73 -5.27 -9.14 -10.08
C ASP A 73 -4.21 -9.43 -9.02
N ILE A 74 -4.22 -8.67 -7.93
CA ILE A 74 -3.33 -8.91 -6.79
C ILE A 74 -3.75 -10.22 -6.12
N LYS A 75 -2.81 -11.18 -6.04
CA LYS A 75 -3.02 -12.47 -5.37
C LYS A 75 -2.21 -12.59 -4.09
N HIS A 76 -1.07 -11.90 -3.99
CA HIS A 76 -0.21 -11.96 -2.82
C HIS A 76 0.62 -10.68 -2.69
N ILE A 77 0.79 -10.19 -1.46
CA ILE A 77 1.74 -9.10 -1.16
C ILE A 77 2.75 -9.66 -0.15
N LYS A 78 4.02 -9.69 -0.55
CA LYS A 78 5.13 -10.07 0.34
C LYS A 78 5.77 -8.80 0.88
N TRP A 79 5.39 -8.42 2.09
CA TRP A 79 6.04 -7.33 2.81
C TRP A 79 7.45 -7.73 3.27
N THR A 80 8.43 -6.86 3.06
CA THR A 80 9.80 -7.00 3.58
C THR A 80 10.08 -6.04 4.72
N SER A 81 9.30 -4.97 4.82
CA SER A 81 9.23 -4.06 5.98
C SER A 81 7.84 -3.41 6.04
N ASP A 82 7.64 -2.41 6.89
CA ASP A 82 6.39 -1.61 6.87
C ASP A 82 6.31 -0.64 5.69
N THR A 83 7.42 -0.41 4.97
CA THR A 83 7.50 0.57 3.88
C THR A 83 7.95 -0.04 2.54
N ALA A 84 8.15 -1.36 2.48
CA ALA A 84 8.64 -2.05 1.30
C ALA A 84 8.07 -3.47 1.15
N GLY A 85 7.99 -3.94 -0.09
CA GLY A 85 7.51 -5.27 -0.42
C GLY A 85 7.39 -5.51 -1.92
N ILE A 86 6.83 -6.66 -2.27
CA ILE A 86 6.55 -7.05 -3.66
C ILE A 86 5.09 -7.49 -3.76
N ILE A 87 4.37 -6.90 -4.71
CA ILE A 87 3.00 -7.26 -5.09
C ILE A 87 3.09 -8.29 -6.20
N TYR A 88 2.47 -9.45 -6.01
CA TYR A 88 2.37 -10.52 -7.00
C TYR A 88 0.92 -10.69 -7.45
N GLY A 89 0.74 -10.95 -8.73
CA GLY A 89 -0.58 -11.14 -9.30
C GLY A 89 -0.56 -11.77 -10.68
N GLN A 90 -1.74 -11.93 -11.27
CA GLN A 90 -1.89 -12.45 -12.63
C GLN A 90 -2.38 -11.35 -13.57
N TYR A 91 -1.71 -11.20 -14.71
CA TYR A 91 -2.11 -10.24 -15.72
C TYR A 91 -3.56 -10.44 -16.15
N THR A 92 -4.32 -9.35 -16.16
CA THR A 92 -5.67 -9.27 -16.71
C THR A 92 -5.71 -8.47 -18.01
N ALA A 93 -4.73 -7.58 -18.21
CA ALA A 93 -4.52 -6.85 -19.46
C ALA A 93 -3.04 -6.47 -19.62
N ASN A 94 -2.55 -6.45 -20.87
CA ASN A 94 -1.29 -5.83 -21.24
C ASN A 94 -1.38 -5.39 -22.70
N THR A 95 -1.23 -4.08 -22.95
CA THR A 95 -1.44 -3.47 -24.27
C THR A 95 -0.33 -3.83 -25.26
N TYR A 96 0.89 -4.07 -24.78
CA TYR A 96 2.05 -4.35 -25.64
C TYR A 96 2.37 -5.85 -25.77
N SER A 97 1.89 -6.65 -24.83
CA SER A 97 2.13 -8.10 -24.76
C SER A 97 0.88 -8.86 -24.32
N PRO A 98 -0.18 -8.92 -25.13
CA PRO A 98 -1.43 -9.58 -24.75
C PRO A 98 -1.27 -11.07 -24.42
N GLU A 99 -0.23 -11.73 -24.95
CA GLU A 99 0.11 -13.14 -24.70
C GLU A 99 0.50 -13.45 -23.24
N VAL A 100 0.80 -12.45 -22.42
CA VAL A 100 1.10 -12.66 -20.99
C VAL A 100 -0.14 -12.64 -20.10
N VAL A 101 -1.33 -12.36 -20.65
CA VAL A 101 -2.59 -12.41 -19.87
C VAL A 101 -2.78 -13.82 -19.28
N GLY A 102 -3.09 -13.87 -17.98
CA GLY A 102 -3.18 -15.11 -17.19
C GLY A 102 -1.86 -15.53 -16.53
N LYS A 103 -0.70 -15.05 -17.02
CA LYS A 103 0.61 -15.32 -16.42
C LYS A 103 0.84 -14.45 -15.18
N TRP A 104 1.76 -14.90 -14.33
CA TRP A 104 2.15 -14.22 -13.11
C TRP A 104 3.12 -13.06 -13.37
N TYR A 105 2.94 -11.99 -12.60
CA TYR A 105 3.76 -10.80 -12.61
C TYR A 105 4.08 -10.33 -11.19
N ALA A 106 5.04 -9.40 -11.08
CA ALA A 106 5.41 -8.77 -9.84
C ALA A 106 5.74 -7.28 -10.01
N VAL A 107 5.43 -6.50 -8.97
CA VAL A 107 5.82 -5.10 -8.83
C VAL A 107 6.46 -4.92 -7.45
N SER A 108 7.70 -4.46 -7.41
CA SER A 108 8.39 -4.07 -6.17
C SER A 108 8.01 -2.65 -5.79
N PHE A 109 7.89 -2.40 -4.48
CA PHE A 109 7.79 -1.07 -3.93
C PHE A 109 8.68 -0.88 -2.71
N LYS A 110 9.13 0.36 -2.49
CA LYS A 110 9.91 0.77 -1.33
C LYS A 110 9.68 2.24 -0.98
N ASP A 111 10.20 2.66 0.17
CA ASP A 111 10.09 4.03 0.68
C ASP A 111 8.64 4.54 0.74
N LEU A 112 7.69 3.64 1.04
CA LEU A 112 6.27 3.97 1.16
C LEU A 112 6.03 4.90 2.35
N THR A 113 5.44 6.06 2.06
CA THR A 113 4.85 6.99 3.03
C THR A 113 3.39 7.22 2.70
N GLU A 114 2.71 8.10 3.42
CA GLU A 114 1.32 8.46 3.08
C GLU A 114 1.24 9.14 1.69
N THR A 115 2.32 9.84 1.28
CA THR A 115 2.29 10.72 0.11
C THR A 115 3.30 10.35 -0.96
N THR A 116 4.24 9.46 -0.69
CA THR A 116 5.29 9.04 -1.64
C THR A 116 5.47 7.54 -1.66
N ILE A 117 5.92 7.00 -2.79
CA ILE A 117 6.33 5.61 -2.94
C ILE A 117 7.33 5.51 -4.09
N LYS A 118 8.21 4.52 -4.05
CA LYS A 118 9.01 4.11 -5.21
C LYS A 118 8.47 2.80 -5.75
N ILE A 119 8.18 2.72 -7.05
CA ILE A 119 7.57 1.53 -7.70
C ILE A 119 8.44 1.05 -8.86
N CYS A 120 8.63 -0.26 -8.99
CA CYS A 120 9.33 -0.88 -10.11
C CYS A 120 8.63 -2.19 -10.53
N GLY A 121 8.17 -2.26 -11.78
CA GLY A 121 7.69 -3.51 -12.37
C GLY A 121 8.83 -4.49 -12.60
N ALA A 122 8.60 -5.79 -12.41
CA ALA A 122 9.59 -6.81 -12.71
C ALA A 122 9.90 -6.85 -14.21
N SER A 123 11.17 -6.76 -14.60
CA SER A 123 11.60 -6.97 -15.98
C SER A 123 13.10 -7.25 -16.04
N LYS A 124 13.47 -8.18 -16.91
CA LYS A 124 14.85 -8.40 -17.36
C LYS A 124 14.86 -8.55 -18.87
N GLY A 125 14.88 -7.42 -19.57
CA GLY A 125 14.68 -7.38 -21.03
C GLY A 125 13.24 -7.76 -21.38
N SER A 126 13.07 -8.73 -22.28
CA SER A 126 11.74 -9.25 -22.65
C SER A 126 11.18 -10.28 -21.66
N ASP A 127 11.87 -10.54 -20.54
CA ASP A 127 11.38 -11.46 -19.51
C ASP A 127 10.69 -10.69 -18.38
N PHE A 128 9.36 -10.77 -18.35
CA PHE A 128 8.49 -10.06 -17.40
C PHE A 128 7.23 -10.87 -17.06
N SER A 129 7.25 -12.20 -17.21
CA SER A 129 6.13 -13.05 -16.77
C SER A 129 6.62 -14.40 -16.26
N ALA A 130 5.78 -15.08 -15.47
CA ALA A 130 6.04 -16.42 -14.94
C ALA A 130 4.79 -17.29 -15.12
N GLU A 131 4.96 -18.60 -15.32
CA GLU A 131 3.83 -19.49 -15.63
C GLU A 131 2.98 -19.79 -14.39
N ASN A 132 3.56 -19.71 -13.20
CA ASN A 132 2.88 -20.01 -11.95
C ASN A 132 3.45 -19.20 -10.77
N PHE A 133 2.74 -19.25 -9.64
CA PHE A 133 3.10 -18.52 -8.42
C PHE A 133 4.49 -18.87 -7.89
N ILE A 134 4.86 -20.16 -7.90
CA ILE A 134 6.14 -20.64 -7.35
C ILE A 134 7.30 -20.13 -8.19
N GLU A 135 7.15 -20.13 -9.52
CA GLU A 135 8.10 -19.50 -10.42
C GLU A 135 8.17 -17.99 -10.14
N ALA A 136 7.04 -17.29 -10.03
CA ALA A 136 7.02 -15.84 -9.83
C ALA A 136 7.79 -15.40 -8.57
N ILE A 137 7.56 -16.06 -7.42
CA ILE A 137 8.21 -15.71 -6.15
C ILE A 137 9.70 -16.04 -6.12
N SER A 138 10.15 -17.03 -6.89
CA SER A 138 11.56 -17.42 -6.97
C SER A 138 12.31 -16.59 -8.01
N LYS A 139 11.62 -16.22 -9.10
CA LYS A 139 12.15 -15.47 -10.24
C LYS A 139 12.24 -13.97 -9.96
N PHE A 140 11.15 -13.33 -9.57
CA PHE A 140 11.05 -11.87 -9.46
C PHE A 140 11.61 -11.36 -8.13
N THR A 141 12.93 -11.24 -8.07
CA THR A 141 13.65 -10.74 -6.90
C THR A 141 14.68 -9.68 -7.29
N GLU A 142 15.07 -8.84 -6.32
CA GLU A 142 16.16 -7.88 -6.50
C GLU A 142 17.50 -8.60 -6.79
N ALA A 143 17.77 -9.70 -6.08
CA ALA A 143 18.98 -10.51 -6.27
C ALA A 143 19.09 -11.09 -7.69
N ASN A 144 17.96 -11.43 -8.32
CA ASN A 144 17.92 -11.91 -9.70
C ASN A 144 17.98 -10.77 -10.74
N GLY A 145 17.91 -9.51 -10.29
CA GLY A 145 18.02 -8.32 -11.12
C GLY A 145 16.75 -7.98 -11.89
N TYR A 146 15.56 -8.33 -11.39
CA TYR A 146 14.28 -8.01 -12.04
C TYR A 146 13.74 -6.61 -11.72
N PHE A 147 14.31 -5.92 -10.74
CA PHE A 147 13.86 -4.58 -10.36
C PHE A 147 14.98 -3.57 -10.62
N GLY A 148 14.94 -2.95 -11.81
CA GLY A 148 15.97 -2.02 -12.28
C GLY A 148 15.77 -0.61 -11.75
N THR A 149 15.08 0.22 -12.53
CA THR A 149 14.80 1.62 -12.17
C THR A 149 13.45 1.74 -11.49
N PHE A 150 13.41 2.39 -10.33
CA PHE A 150 12.19 2.69 -9.62
C PHE A 150 11.67 4.08 -10.05
N SER A 151 10.39 4.17 -10.38
CA SER A 151 9.67 5.44 -10.51
C SER A 151 9.49 6.06 -9.12
N ASP A 152 9.89 7.31 -8.96
CA ASP A 152 9.54 8.12 -7.79
C ASP A 152 8.11 8.64 -7.98
N CYS A 153 7.19 8.22 -7.12
CA CYS A 153 5.78 8.53 -7.27
C CYS A 153 5.22 9.34 -6.09
N THR A 154 4.23 10.16 -6.37
CA THR A 154 3.45 10.93 -5.39
C THR A 154 1.98 10.50 -5.41
N ALA A 155 1.33 10.51 -4.25
CA ALA A 155 -0.10 10.24 -4.13
C ALA A 155 -0.93 11.29 -4.89
N VAL A 156 -1.86 10.84 -5.72
CA VAL A 156 -2.85 11.71 -6.37
C VAL A 156 -3.97 11.99 -5.37
N ARG A 157 -4.19 13.27 -5.05
CA ARG A 157 -5.23 13.75 -4.12
C ARG A 157 -6.46 14.22 -4.88
#